data_AF-A0A847B7M2-F1
#
_entry.id   AF-A0A847B7M2-F1
#
_cell.length_a   1.000
_cell.length_b   1.000
_cell.length_c   1.000
_cell.angle_alpha   90.00
_cell.angle_beta   90.00
_cell.angle_gamma   90.00
#
_symmetry.space_group_name_H-M   'P 1'
#
loop_
_entity.id
_entity.type
_entity.pdbx_description
1 polymer ?
#
loop_
_entity_poly.entity_id
_entity_poly.type
_entity_poly.pdbx_seq_one_letter_code
_entity_poly.pdbx_strand_id
1 'polypeptide(L)'
;MIKYSLTVNKMLQWYEILIIILGSIIFIYVLGFIVNLGFVTTFKRKINQHRKAIIIILTQKREALFNLIEIMEKNGLNVDPRYFALLQDIDIKIFEAFYSLEAKKSRETLSYVKQDLIGIANKSASFQKNEEYKLSALSIASLDEQFRYLVAVYNADVIGYNYWIKFKPYAYIFLLNKSEKKDLMS
;
A
#
# COMPACT_ATOMS: atom_id res chain seq x y z
N MET A 1 51.00 18.32 -50.23
CA MET A 1 50.95 17.35 -49.11
C MET A 1 50.51 17.94 -47.77
N ILE A 2 51.00 19.12 -47.34
CA ILE A 2 50.72 19.68 -46.00
C ILE A 2 49.22 20.03 -45.75
N LYS A 3 48.49 20.51 -46.77
CA LYS A 3 47.04 20.81 -46.64
C LYS A 3 46.17 19.57 -46.37
N TYR A 4 46.58 18.41 -46.88
CA TYR A 4 45.83 17.15 -46.73
C TYR A 4 46.00 16.55 -45.33
N SER A 5 47.21 16.65 -44.73
CA SER A 5 47.41 16.18 -43.36
C SER A 5 46.69 17.06 -42.32
N LEU A 6 46.58 18.37 -42.55
CA LEU A 6 45.84 19.30 -41.69
C LEU A 6 44.32 19.06 -41.71
N THR A 7 43.75 18.66 -42.85
CA THR A 7 42.30 18.36 -42.96
C THR A 7 41.97 17.01 -42.34
N VAL A 8 42.83 15.99 -42.51
CA VAL A 8 42.66 14.67 -41.88
C VAL A 8 42.76 14.78 -40.35
N ASN A 9 43.70 15.56 -39.82
CA ASN A 9 43.81 15.79 -38.36
C ASN A 9 42.60 16.51 -37.77
N LYS A 10 42.06 17.53 -38.47
CA LYS A 10 40.82 18.19 -38.03
C LYS A 10 39.62 17.26 -38.06
N MET A 11 39.49 16.42 -39.09
CA MET A 11 38.40 15.44 -39.17
C MET A 11 38.48 14.43 -38.04
N LEU A 12 39.68 13.90 -37.74
CA LEU A 12 39.91 12.96 -36.63
C LEU A 12 39.49 13.57 -35.28
N GLN A 13 39.83 14.84 -35.02
CA GLN A 13 39.43 15.56 -33.81
C GLN A 13 37.90 15.70 -33.67
N TRP A 14 37.16 15.94 -34.76
CA TRP A 14 35.70 16.02 -34.71
C TRP A 14 35.06 14.66 -34.39
N TYR A 15 35.62 13.56 -34.90
CA TYR A 15 35.16 12.20 -34.56
C TYR A 15 35.40 11.87 -33.08
N GLU A 16 36.57 12.23 -32.54
CA GLU A 16 36.89 12.05 -31.12
C GLU A 16 35.90 12.80 -30.22
N ILE A 17 35.64 14.08 -30.53
CA ILE A 17 34.66 14.91 -29.81
C ILE A 17 33.26 14.27 -29.88
N LEU A 18 32.84 13.81 -31.05
CA LEU A 18 31.53 13.19 -31.25
C LEU A 18 31.39 11.88 -30.45
N ILE A 19 32.45 11.06 -30.39
CA ILE A 19 32.48 9.85 -29.56
C ILE A 19 32.38 10.19 -28.08
N ILE A 20 33.09 11.22 -27.61
CA ILE A 20 33.02 11.68 -26.21
C ILE A 20 31.60 12.15 -25.86
N ILE A 21 30.96 12.92 -26.74
CA ILE A 21 29.59 13.40 -26.55
C ILE A 21 28.61 12.23 -26.49
N LEU A 22 28.67 11.30 -27.45
CA LEU A 22 27.81 10.11 -27.47
C LEU A 22 28.04 9.24 -26.24
N GLY A 23 29.30 9.00 -25.87
CA GLY A 23 29.68 8.24 -24.68
C GLY A 23 29.11 8.88 -23.41
N SER A 24 29.19 10.20 -23.30
CA SER A 24 28.65 10.97 -22.17
C SER A 24 27.12 10.88 -22.10
N ILE A 25 26.41 10.97 -23.24
CA ILE A 25 24.95 10.81 -23.31
C ILE A 25 24.55 9.39 -22.87
N ILE A 26 25.23 8.36 -23.38
CA ILE A 26 24.98 6.96 -23.00
C ILE A 26 25.22 6.77 -21.51
N PHE A 27 26.33 7.31 -20.99
CA PHE A 27 26.66 7.21 -19.57
C PHE A 27 25.58 7.84 -18.68
N ILE A 28 25.13 9.07 -19.01
CA ILE A 28 24.04 9.74 -18.30
C ILE A 28 22.74 8.92 -18.38
N TYR A 29 22.42 8.37 -19.57
CA TYR A 29 21.24 7.54 -19.77
C TYR A 29 21.26 6.29 -18.87
N VAL A 30 22.40 5.60 -18.78
CA VAL A 30 22.58 4.42 -17.92
C VAL A 30 22.50 4.79 -16.43
N LEU A 31 23.11 5.91 -16.02
CA LEU A 31 22.99 6.40 -14.63
C LEU A 31 21.54 6.69 -14.26
N GLY A 32 20.79 7.37 -15.13
CA GLY A 32 19.37 7.62 -14.91
C GLY A 32 18.54 6.33 -14.81
N PHE A 33 18.91 5.29 -15.56
CA PHE A 33 18.26 3.99 -15.49
C PHE A 33 18.50 3.31 -14.13
N ILE A 34 19.75 3.33 -13.64
CA ILE A 34 20.10 2.79 -12.31
C ILE A 34 19.29 3.48 -11.21
N VAL A 35 19.17 4.82 -11.29
CA VAL A 35 18.35 5.60 -10.35
C VAL A 35 16.88 5.17 -10.41
N ASN A 36 16.31 5.03 -11.62
CA ASN A 36 14.92 4.57 -11.78
C ASN A 36 14.73 3.16 -11.20
N LEU A 37 15.63 2.22 -11.48
CA LEU A 37 15.61 0.88 -10.85
C LEU A 37 15.62 0.94 -9.32
N GLY A 38 16.43 1.84 -8.76
CA GLY A 38 16.48 2.09 -7.31
C GLY A 38 15.12 2.54 -6.76
N PHE A 39 14.45 3.48 -7.42
CA PHE A 39 13.10 3.93 -7.04
C PHE A 39 12.08 2.80 -7.15
N VAL A 40 11.99 2.10 -8.28
CA VAL A 40 11.04 1.01 -8.50
C VAL A 40 11.19 -0.08 -7.44
N THR A 41 12.43 -0.48 -7.14
CA THR A 41 12.72 -1.48 -6.10
C THR A 41 12.33 -1.00 -4.71
N THR A 42 12.61 0.28 -4.41
CA THR A 42 12.25 0.88 -3.13
C THR A 42 10.74 0.92 -2.94
N PHE A 43 9.98 1.39 -3.95
CA PHE A 43 8.52 1.40 -3.88
C PHE A 43 7.95 0.00 -3.77
N LYS A 44 8.46 -0.98 -4.54
CA LYS A 44 8.02 -2.38 -4.44
C LYS A 44 8.20 -2.93 -3.01
N ARG A 45 9.31 -2.60 -2.36
CA ARG A 45 9.56 -2.97 -0.96
C ARG A 45 8.57 -2.29 -0.01
N LYS A 46 8.37 -0.99 -0.13
CA LYS A 46 7.42 -0.22 0.70
C LYS A 46 5.98 -0.71 0.56
N ILE A 47 5.52 -0.93 -0.67
CA ILE A 47 4.18 -1.50 -0.98
C ILE A 47 3.99 -2.83 -0.23
N ASN A 48 4.98 -3.73 -0.27
CA ASN A 48 4.91 -5.00 0.44
C ASN A 48 4.89 -4.84 1.97
N GLN A 49 5.65 -3.88 2.51
CA GLN A 49 5.65 -3.57 3.94
C GLN A 49 4.29 -3.03 4.39
N HIS A 50 3.73 -2.04 3.68
CA HIS A 50 2.41 -1.48 3.96
C HIS A 50 1.31 -2.52 3.79
N ARG A 51 1.36 -3.40 2.78
CA ARG A 51 0.42 -4.51 2.65
C ARG A 51 0.42 -5.41 3.90
N LYS A 52 1.59 -5.79 4.41
CA LYS A 52 1.69 -6.59 5.65
C LYS A 52 1.12 -5.85 6.85
N ALA A 53 1.42 -4.56 6.98
CA ALA A 53 0.87 -3.73 8.06
C ALA A 53 -0.66 -3.64 8.01
N ILE A 54 -1.24 -3.52 6.81
CA ILE A 54 -2.69 -3.50 6.61
C ILE A 54 -3.33 -4.86 6.96
N ILE A 55 -2.67 -5.98 6.63
CA ILE A 55 -3.17 -7.30 7.05
C ILE A 55 -3.23 -7.38 8.57
N ILE A 56 -2.16 -6.96 9.25
CA ILE A 56 -2.09 -6.94 10.72
C ILE A 56 -3.20 -6.07 11.31
N ILE A 57 -3.40 -4.85 10.78
CA ILE A 57 -4.42 -3.94 11.32
C ILE A 57 -5.84 -4.49 11.13
N LEU A 58 -6.12 -5.18 10.02
CA LEU A 58 -7.42 -5.79 9.78
C LEU A 58 -7.69 -6.97 10.73
N THR A 59 -6.67 -7.78 11.01
CA THR A 59 -6.74 -8.84 12.03
C THR A 59 -7.01 -8.26 13.41
N GLN A 60 -6.26 -7.23 13.81
CA GLN A 60 -6.45 -6.57 15.10
C GLN A 60 -7.83 -5.93 15.24
N LYS A 61 -8.37 -5.35 14.15
CA LYS A 61 -9.75 -4.82 14.15
C LYS A 61 -10.77 -5.93 14.38
N ARG A 62 -10.60 -7.10 13.77
CA ARG A 62 -11.48 -8.26 14.00
C ARG A 62 -11.43 -8.70 15.48
N GLU A 63 -10.23 -8.86 16.04
CA GLU A 63 -10.05 -9.25 17.44
C GLU A 63 -10.64 -8.21 18.41
N ALA A 64 -10.44 -6.92 18.14
CA ALA A 64 -11.02 -5.85 18.95
C ALA A 64 -12.56 -5.86 18.93
N LEU A 65 -13.17 -6.25 17.80
CA LEU A 65 -14.63 -6.40 17.72
C LEU A 65 -15.13 -7.63 18.48
N PHE A 66 -14.41 -8.75 18.46
CA PHE A 66 -14.74 -9.89 19.34
C PHE A 66 -14.69 -9.49 20.82
N ASN A 67 -13.63 -8.81 21.24
CA ASN A 67 -13.50 -8.32 22.60
C ASN A 67 -14.64 -7.34 22.96
N LEU A 68 -15.06 -6.47 22.03
CA LEU A 68 -16.20 -5.60 22.26
C LEU A 68 -17.50 -6.38 22.48
N ILE A 69 -17.75 -7.45 21.70
CA ILE A 69 -18.91 -8.34 21.89
C ILE A 69 -18.87 -8.94 23.30
N GLU A 70 -17.75 -9.49 23.72
CA GLU A 70 -17.59 -10.09 25.06
C GLU A 70 -17.85 -9.08 26.19
N ILE A 71 -17.32 -7.85 26.06
CA ILE A 71 -17.57 -6.77 27.02
C ILE A 71 -19.06 -6.43 27.07
N MET A 72 -19.74 -6.38 25.93
CA MET A 72 -21.16 -6.06 25.87
C MET A 72 -22.01 -7.17 26.51
N GLU A 73 -21.76 -8.43 26.19
CA GLU A 73 -22.47 -9.59 26.76
C GLU A 73 -22.26 -9.70 28.27
N LYS A 74 -21.03 -9.53 28.75
CA LYS A 74 -20.69 -9.50 30.19
C LYS A 74 -21.44 -8.42 30.97
N ASN A 75 -21.79 -7.32 30.33
CA ASN A 75 -22.57 -6.22 30.91
C ASN A 75 -24.08 -6.34 30.67
N GLY A 76 -24.56 -7.50 30.18
CA GLY A 76 -25.98 -7.78 29.99
C GLY A 76 -26.62 -7.08 28.80
N LEU A 77 -25.82 -6.58 27.85
CA LEU A 77 -26.35 -6.09 26.58
C LEU A 77 -26.69 -7.28 25.68
N ASN A 78 -27.89 -7.24 25.10
CA ASN A 78 -28.31 -8.23 24.12
C ASN A 78 -27.64 -7.95 22.77
N VAL A 79 -26.54 -8.63 22.50
CA VAL A 79 -25.83 -8.61 21.22
C VAL A 79 -26.35 -9.74 20.35
N ASP A 80 -26.68 -9.45 19.09
CA ASP A 80 -27.13 -10.48 18.16
C ASP A 80 -25.98 -11.48 17.87
N PRO A 81 -26.18 -12.80 18.09
CA PRO A 81 -25.15 -13.81 17.82
C PRO A 81 -24.64 -13.81 16.36
N ARG A 82 -25.42 -13.26 15.43
CA ARG A 82 -25.02 -13.10 14.02
C ARG A 82 -23.74 -12.28 13.89
N TYR A 83 -23.48 -11.29 14.76
CA TYR A 83 -22.24 -10.51 14.67
C TYR A 83 -21.01 -11.36 14.98
N PHE A 84 -21.09 -12.23 15.97
CA PHE A 84 -20.01 -13.17 16.29
C PHE A 84 -19.76 -14.11 15.11
N ALA A 85 -20.81 -14.69 14.53
CA ALA A 85 -20.70 -15.57 13.36
C ALA A 85 -20.07 -14.85 12.14
N LEU A 86 -20.52 -13.63 11.84
CA LEU A 86 -19.96 -12.81 10.76
C LEU A 86 -18.46 -12.56 10.94
N LEU A 87 -18.01 -12.30 12.17
CA LEU A 87 -16.59 -12.13 12.46
C LEU A 87 -15.83 -13.46 12.39
N GLN A 88 -16.45 -14.57 12.81
CA GLN A 88 -15.84 -15.90 12.80
C GLN A 88 -15.59 -16.39 11.37
N ASP A 89 -16.51 -16.12 10.45
CA ASP A 89 -16.44 -16.48 9.03
C ASP A 89 -15.34 -15.73 8.25
N ILE A 90 -14.81 -14.64 8.80
CA ILE A 90 -13.68 -13.92 8.20
C ILE A 90 -12.40 -14.76 8.40
N ASP A 91 -11.98 -15.46 7.35
CA ASP A 91 -10.64 -16.05 7.29
C ASP A 91 -9.60 -14.93 7.13
N ILE A 92 -8.69 -14.82 8.10
CA ILE A 92 -7.61 -13.83 8.13
C ILE A 92 -6.71 -13.96 6.89
N LYS A 93 -6.56 -15.17 6.34
CA LYS A 93 -5.75 -15.40 5.13
C LYS A 93 -6.36 -14.73 3.89
N ILE A 94 -7.67 -14.45 3.89
CA ILE A 94 -8.31 -13.69 2.81
C ILE A 94 -7.70 -12.29 2.68
N PHE A 95 -7.20 -11.69 3.77
CA PHE A 95 -6.53 -10.39 3.70
C PHE A 95 -5.19 -10.45 2.95
N GLU A 96 -4.58 -11.63 2.82
CA GLU A 96 -3.43 -11.81 1.93
C GLU A 96 -3.83 -11.60 0.47
N ALA A 97 -5.03 -12.05 0.07
CA ALA A 97 -5.63 -11.76 -1.23
C ALA A 97 -6.20 -10.34 -1.27
N PHE A 98 -5.34 -9.36 -1.02
CA PHE A 98 -5.63 -7.97 -0.71
C PHE A 98 -6.67 -7.26 -1.60
N TYR A 99 -6.64 -7.59 -2.90
CA TYR A 99 -7.50 -7.02 -3.94
C TYR A 99 -8.72 -7.87 -4.30
N SER A 100 -8.86 -9.05 -3.69
CA SER A 100 -9.97 -9.93 -3.99
C SER A 100 -11.30 -9.32 -3.52
N LEU A 101 -12.38 -9.72 -4.17
CA LEU A 101 -13.72 -9.29 -3.81
C LEU A 101 -14.05 -9.71 -2.36
N GLU A 102 -13.56 -10.88 -1.94
CA GLU A 102 -13.72 -11.43 -0.60
C GLU A 102 -13.01 -10.55 0.42
N ALA A 103 -11.76 -10.14 0.16
CA ALA A 103 -11.04 -9.25 1.06
C ALA A 103 -11.75 -7.91 1.23
N LYS A 104 -12.33 -7.37 0.15
CA LYS A 104 -13.15 -6.14 0.21
C LYS A 104 -14.40 -6.36 1.06
N LYS A 105 -15.16 -7.43 0.80
CA LYS A 105 -16.34 -7.80 1.59
C LYS A 105 -16.03 -7.96 3.07
N SER A 106 -14.93 -8.63 3.43
CA SER A 106 -14.52 -8.77 4.84
C SER A 106 -14.25 -7.43 5.51
N ARG A 107 -13.64 -6.45 4.82
CA ARG A 107 -13.44 -5.09 5.35
C ARG A 107 -14.75 -4.34 5.57
N GLU A 108 -15.70 -4.52 4.65
CA GLU A 108 -17.05 -3.98 4.76
C GLU A 108 -17.80 -4.62 5.94
N THR A 109 -17.71 -5.94 6.11
CA THR A 109 -18.27 -6.67 7.26
C THR A 109 -17.70 -6.13 8.59
N LEU A 110 -16.39 -5.95 8.70
CA LEU A 110 -15.78 -5.36 9.91
C LEU A 110 -16.35 -3.96 10.20
N SER A 111 -16.53 -3.14 9.16
CA SER A 111 -17.05 -1.78 9.30
C SER A 111 -18.53 -1.79 9.72
N TYR A 112 -19.32 -2.70 9.14
CA TYR A 112 -20.72 -2.92 9.46
C TYR A 112 -20.91 -3.39 10.91
N VAL A 113 -20.24 -4.46 11.32
CA VAL A 113 -20.30 -5.00 12.69
C VAL A 113 -19.91 -3.93 13.71
N LYS A 114 -18.83 -3.18 13.44
CA LYS A 114 -18.43 -2.05 14.30
C LYS A 114 -19.54 -1.02 14.47
N GLN A 115 -20.13 -0.56 13.36
CA GLN A 115 -21.16 0.48 13.40
C GLN A 115 -22.38 0.03 14.22
N ASP A 116 -22.79 -1.23 14.05
CA ASP A 116 -23.94 -1.78 14.76
C ASP A 116 -23.64 -1.99 16.25
N LEU A 117 -22.47 -2.53 16.62
CA LEU A 117 -22.07 -2.69 18.04
C LEU A 117 -21.98 -1.35 18.77
N ILE A 118 -21.36 -0.33 18.14
CA ILE A 118 -21.32 1.03 18.70
C ILE A 118 -22.74 1.63 18.77
N GLY A 119 -23.59 1.36 17.77
CA GLY A 119 -24.99 1.76 17.78
C GLY A 119 -25.79 1.16 18.94
N ILE A 120 -25.55 -0.11 19.28
CA ILE A 120 -26.16 -0.77 20.45
C ILE A 120 -25.64 -0.13 21.74
N ALA A 121 -24.32 0.04 21.87
CA ALA A 121 -23.72 0.66 23.04
C ALA A 121 -24.25 2.08 23.29
N ASN A 122 -24.49 2.84 22.22
CA ASN A 122 -25.02 4.19 22.30
C ASN A 122 -26.48 4.27 22.81
N LYS A 123 -27.23 3.16 22.80
CA LYS A 123 -28.60 3.11 23.37
C LYS A 123 -28.61 2.98 24.90
N SER A 124 -27.48 2.66 25.54
CA SER A 124 -27.38 2.48 26.98
C SER A 124 -26.45 3.50 27.62
N ALA A 125 -27.01 4.53 28.25
CA ALA A 125 -26.24 5.61 28.89
C ALA A 125 -25.37 5.11 30.07
N SER A 126 -25.77 4.03 30.74
CA SER A 126 -24.96 3.38 31.79
C SER A 126 -23.75 2.68 31.19
N PHE A 127 -23.93 1.97 30.07
CA PHE A 127 -22.83 1.25 29.41
C PHE A 127 -21.81 2.20 28.77
N GLN A 128 -22.23 3.35 28.24
CA GLN A 128 -21.30 4.37 27.74
C GLN A 128 -20.32 4.88 28.83
N LYS A 129 -20.72 4.80 30.11
CA LYS A 129 -19.86 5.19 31.23
C LYS A 129 -18.92 4.07 31.67
N ASN A 130 -19.14 2.83 31.23
CA ASN A 130 -18.28 1.69 31.52
C ASN A 130 -16.88 1.93 30.95
N GLU A 131 -15.86 1.80 31.79
CA GLU A 131 -14.49 2.12 31.42
C GLU A 131 -13.87 1.09 30.47
N GLU A 132 -14.22 -0.19 30.63
CA GLU A 132 -13.81 -1.29 29.75
C GLU A 132 -14.34 -1.04 28.32
N TYR A 133 -15.59 -0.61 28.20
CA TYR A 133 -16.17 -0.20 26.92
C TYR A 133 -15.45 0.99 26.31
N LYS A 134 -15.20 2.07 27.07
CA LYS A 134 -14.53 3.27 26.53
C LYS A 134 -13.14 2.93 25.99
N LEU A 135 -12.36 2.15 26.74
CA LEU A 135 -11.03 1.73 26.31
C LEU A 135 -11.10 0.88 25.04
N SER A 136 -12.05 -0.05 24.95
CA SER A 136 -12.28 -0.86 23.75
C SER A 136 -12.68 0.01 22.54
N ALA A 137 -13.62 0.93 22.72
CA ALA A 137 -14.08 1.84 21.67
C ALA A 137 -12.95 2.78 21.18
N LEU A 138 -12.12 3.29 22.10
CA LEU A 138 -10.94 4.09 21.75
C LEU A 138 -9.90 3.28 20.97
N SER A 139 -9.65 2.02 21.38
CA SER A 139 -8.76 1.11 20.67
C SER A 139 -9.25 0.87 19.23
N ILE A 140 -10.53 0.57 19.05
CA ILE A 140 -11.15 0.38 17.74
C ILE A 140 -11.03 1.65 16.87
N ALA A 141 -11.26 2.83 17.45
CA ALA A 141 -11.14 4.10 16.74
C ALA A 141 -9.69 4.38 16.29
N SER A 142 -8.71 4.06 17.14
CA SER A 142 -7.29 4.15 16.80
C SER A 142 -6.90 3.21 15.66
N LEU A 143 -7.40 1.96 15.69
CA LEU A 143 -7.18 1.00 14.61
C LEU A 143 -7.79 1.46 13.29
N ASP A 144 -8.95 2.12 13.31
CA ASP A 144 -9.56 2.73 12.12
C ASP A 144 -8.72 3.86 11.54
N GLU A 145 -8.18 4.73 12.39
CA GLU A 145 -7.31 5.83 11.96
C GLU A 145 -6.02 5.29 11.34
N GLN A 146 -5.36 4.35 12.02
CA GLN A 146 -4.16 3.68 11.52
C GLN A 146 -4.43 2.96 10.19
N PHE A 147 -5.57 2.29 10.05
CA PHE A 147 -5.96 1.68 8.79
C PHE A 147 -6.07 2.72 7.67
N ARG A 148 -6.82 3.83 7.88
CA ARG A 148 -6.95 4.89 6.86
C ARG A 148 -5.60 5.49 6.46
N TYR A 149 -4.73 5.74 7.43
CA TYR A 149 -3.37 6.23 7.18
C TYR A 149 -2.57 5.23 6.33
N LEU A 150 -2.55 3.95 6.72
CA LEU A 150 -1.83 2.91 5.98
C LEU A 150 -2.34 2.76 4.54
N VAL A 151 -3.66 2.84 4.32
CA VAL A 151 -4.24 2.84 2.96
C VAL A 151 -3.77 4.04 2.15
N ALA A 152 -3.76 5.24 2.73
CA ALA A 152 -3.31 6.45 2.05
C ALA A 152 -1.82 6.35 1.63
N VAL A 153 -0.96 5.92 2.54
CA VAL A 153 0.48 5.76 2.25
C VAL A 153 0.73 4.63 1.24
N TYR A 154 0.02 3.51 1.38
CA TYR A 154 0.06 2.42 0.40
C TYR A 154 -0.28 2.91 -1.02
N ASN A 155 -1.40 3.64 -1.14
CA ASN A 155 -1.83 4.19 -2.42
C ASN A 155 -0.82 5.20 -2.99
N ALA A 156 -0.22 6.04 -2.14
CA ALA A 156 0.83 6.95 -2.57
C ALA A 156 2.07 6.20 -3.12
N ASP A 157 2.50 5.12 -2.45
CA ASP A 157 3.60 4.30 -2.94
C ASP A 157 3.27 3.56 -4.24
N VAL A 158 2.02 3.08 -4.39
CA VAL A 158 1.54 2.47 -5.65
C VAL A 158 1.54 3.48 -6.80
N ILE A 159 1.11 4.71 -6.55
CA ILE A 159 1.18 5.80 -7.55
C ILE A 159 2.63 6.05 -7.96
N GLY A 160 3.53 6.17 -6.97
CA GLY A 160 4.97 6.34 -7.21
C GLY A 160 5.56 5.20 -8.04
N TYR A 161 5.28 3.95 -7.65
CA TYR A 161 5.69 2.77 -8.41
C TYR A 161 5.18 2.80 -9.86
N ASN A 162 3.88 3.02 -10.03
CA ASN A 162 3.23 3.05 -11.33
C ASN A 162 3.76 4.18 -12.23
N TYR A 163 4.20 5.30 -11.65
CA TYR A 163 4.86 6.38 -12.37
C TYR A 163 6.23 5.93 -12.89
N TRP A 164 7.08 5.37 -12.03
CA TRP A 164 8.46 5.03 -12.38
C TRP A 164 8.57 3.90 -13.41
N ILE A 165 7.72 2.87 -13.33
CA ILE A 165 7.70 1.78 -14.32
C ILE A 165 7.22 2.24 -15.71
N LYS A 166 6.44 3.33 -15.77
CA LYS A 166 5.93 3.93 -17.02
C LYS A 166 6.75 5.11 -17.50
N PHE A 167 7.85 5.43 -16.82
CA PHE A 167 8.68 6.56 -17.17
C PHE A 167 9.24 6.36 -18.59
N LYS A 168 8.79 7.19 -19.54
CA LYS A 168 8.94 6.96 -21.00
C LYS A 168 10.35 6.57 -21.44
N PRO A 169 11.44 7.19 -20.95
CA PRO A 169 12.80 6.77 -21.31
C PRO A 169 13.11 5.29 -21.04
N TYR A 170 12.51 4.68 -20.03
CA TYR A 170 12.84 3.32 -19.58
C TYR A 170 11.64 2.35 -19.61
N ALA A 171 10.46 2.80 -20.02
CA ALA A 171 9.22 2.02 -19.98
C ALA A 171 9.32 0.68 -20.71
N TYR A 172 10.00 0.64 -21.87
CA TYR A 172 10.19 -0.59 -22.64
C TYR A 172 11.01 -1.65 -21.88
N ILE A 173 12.00 -1.21 -21.08
CA ILE A 173 12.83 -2.13 -20.29
C ILE A 173 12.00 -2.77 -19.18
N PHE A 174 11.14 -1.99 -18.52
CA PHE A 174 10.23 -2.51 -17.50
C PHE A 174 9.13 -3.41 -18.07
N LEU A 175 8.67 -3.14 -19.29
CA LEU A 175 7.76 -4.03 -20.04
C LEU A 175 8.40 -5.41 -20.26
N LEU A 176 9.65 -5.45 -20.74
CA LEU A 176 10.38 -6.71 -20.93
C LEU A 176 10.60 -7.47 -19.61
N ASN A 177 10.81 -6.75 -18.52
CA ASN A 177 10.97 -7.32 -17.18
C ASN A 177 9.63 -7.66 -16.48
N LYS A 178 8.50 -7.67 -17.21
CA LYS A 178 7.16 -8.00 -16.70
C LYS A 178 6.79 -7.23 -15.42
N SER A 179 7.21 -5.96 -15.31
CA SER A 179 6.82 -5.11 -14.19
C SER A 179 5.39 -4.63 -14.39
N GLU A 180 4.47 -5.23 -13.63
CA GLU A 180 3.03 -4.95 -13.74
C GLU A 180 2.62 -3.79 -12.85
N LYS A 181 1.67 -2.99 -13.35
CA LYS A 181 1.02 -1.95 -12.54
C LYS A 181 0.39 -2.57 -11.29
N LYS A 182 0.40 -1.81 -10.20
CA LYS A 182 -0.30 -2.17 -8.97
C LYS A 182 -1.58 -1.38 -8.84
N ASP A 183 -2.60 -2.03 -8.29
CA ASP A 183 -3.91 -1.41 -8.09
C ASP A 183 -3.95 -0.60 -6.80
N LEU A 184 -4.76 0.44 -6.81
CA LEU A 184 -5.05 1.22 -5.62
C LEU A 184 -6.04 0.48 -4.75
N MET A 185 -5.93 0.68 -3.44
CA MET A 185 -6.90 0.19 -2.48
C MET A 185 -8.04 1.20 -2.32
N SER A 186 -9.27 0.71 -2.46
CA SER A 186 -10.52 1.41 -2.10
C SER A 186 -11.04 0.94 -0.76
#